data_AF-A0A2G2LKZ5-F1
#
_entry.id   AF-A0A2G2LKZ5-F1
#
_cell.length_a   1.000
_cell.length_b   1.000
_cell.length_c   1.000
_cell.angle_alpha   90.00
_cell.angle_beta   90.00
_cell.angle_gamma   90.00
#
_symmetry.space_group_name_H-M   'P 1'
#
loop_
_entity.id
_entity.type
_entity.pdbx_description
1 polymer ?
#
loop_
_entity_poly.entity_id
_entity_poly.type
_entity_poly.pdbx_seq_one_letter_code
_entity_poly.pdbx_strand_id
1 'polypeptide(L)'
;MSNIYIKKPVKIEAIKWTGDNVEEIQDFVNDGSSGLDFNGNMAIQTLEGGHIATTGDMIIKGVHGEHYPCKPDIFEKTYYTQEEYAQLDL
;
A
#
# COMPACT_ATOMS: atom_id res chain seq x y z
N MET A 1 18.38 -4.14 -28.38
CA MET A 1 17.83 -5.40 -27.85
C MET A 1 17.44 -5.15 -26.40
N SER A 2 16.24 -5.54 -25.99
CA SER A 2 15.77 -5.45 -24.60
C SER A 2 15.92 -6.81 -23.92
N ASN A 3 16.46 -6.83 -22.71
CA ASN A 3 16.52 -8.04 -21.88
C ASN A 3 15.22 -8.16 -21.07
N ILE A 4 14.75 -9.40 -20.85
CA ILE A 4 13.58 -9.70 -20.03
C ILE A 4 14.07 -10.11 -18.64
N TYR A 5 13.50 -9.50 -17.60
CA TYR A 5 13.82 -9.78 -16.20
C TYR A 5 12.54 -10.09 -15.44
N ILE A 6 12.62 -10.97 -14.43
CA ILE A 6 11.53 -11.32 -13.54
C ILE A 6 11.78 -10.65 -12.18
N LYS A 7 10.78 -9.94 -11.65
CA LYS A 7 10.87 -9.34 -10.31
C LYS A 7 10.88 -10.48 -9.28
N LYS A 8 11.79 -10.41 -8.31
CA LYS A 8 11.79 -11.35 -7.18
C LYS A 8 10.46 -11.26 -6.42
N PRO A 9 9.95 -12.36 -5.86
CA PRO A 9 8.87 -12.29 -4.89
C PRO A 9 9.26 -11.40 -3.71
N VAL A 10 8.37 -10.52 -3.30
CA VAL A 10 8.57 -9.61 -2.17
C VAL A 10 7.34 -9.69 -1.29
N LYS A 11 7.54 -10.03 -0.01
CA LYS A 11 6.51 -9.91 1.01
C LYS A 11 6.37 -8.44 1.40
N ILE A 12 5.13 -7.97 1.48
CA ILE A 12 4.78 -6.60 1.86
C ILE A 12 3.77 -6.63 3.01
N GLU A 13 3.66 -5.51 3.70
CA GLU A 13 2.58 -5.23 4.65
C GLU A 13 1.65 -4.20 4.02
N ALA A 14 0.35 -4.33 4.27
CA ALA A 14 -0.64 -3.36 3.82
C ALA A 14 -1.80 -3.28 4.81
N ILE A 15 -2.38 -2.09 4.92
CA ILE A 15 -3.57 -1.81 5.74
C ILE A 15 -4.61 -1.11 4.88
N LYS A 16 -5.90 -1.44 5.08
CA LYS A 16 -6.99 -0.81 4.35
C LYS A 16 -7.37 0.50 5.03
N TRP A 17 -7.54 1.56 4.24
CA TRP A 17 -8.20 2.78 4.71
C TRP A 17 -9.73 2.58 4.72
N THR A 18 -10.34 2.54 5.91
CA THR A 18 -11.78 2.30 6.08
C THR A 18 -12.61 3.58 6.09
N GLY A 19 -11.97 4.75 6.15
CA GLY A 19 -12.65 6.03 6.31
C GLY A 19 -12.70 6.53 7.75
N ASP A 20 -12.49 5.63 8.72
CA ASP A 20 -12.57 5.90 10.15
C ASP A 20 -11.39 5.34 10.98
N ASN A 21 -10.53 4.50 10.40
CA ASN A 21 -9.36 3.94 11.10
C ASN A 21 -8.11 4.82 11.05
N VAL A 22 -8.26 6.13 11.31
CA VAL A 22 -7.18 7.13 11.16
C VAL A 22 -5.96 6.77 12.01
N GLU A 23 -6.20 6.43 13.28
CA GLU A 23 -5.15 6.08 14.24
C GLU A 23 -4.37 4.84 13.78
N GLU A 24 -5.06 3.82 13.26
CA GLU A 24 -4.41 2.60 12.74
C GLU A 24 -3.52 2.89 11.53
N ILE A 25 -3.94 3.76 10.62
CA ILE A 25 -3.11 4.18 9.48
C ILE A 25 -1.89 4.97 9.98
N GLN A 26 -2.08 5.88 10.93
CA GLN A 26 -0.98 6.67 11.49
C GLN A 26 0.04 5.79 12.22
N ASP A 27 -0.41 4.77 12.94
CA ASP A 27 0.45 3.78 13.60
C ASP A 27 1.14 2.85 12.60
N PHE A 28 0.48 2.52 11.48
CA PHE A 28 1.08 1.73 10.41
C PHE A 28 2.21 2.51 9.70
N VAL A 29 1.97 3.79 9.43
CA VAL A 29 2.91 4.67 8.71
C VAL A 29 4.05 5.14 9.64
N ASN A 30 3.73 5.61 10.84
CA ASN A 30 4.64 5.90 11.96
C ASN A 30 5.91 6.72 11.65
N ASP A 31 5.85 7.59 10.65
CA ASP A 31 6.93 8.52 10.30
C ASP A 31 6.43 9.97 10.12
N GLY A 32 5.14 10.21 10.39
CA GLY A 32 4.49 11.51 10.22
C GLY A 32 4.11 11.86 8.78
N SER A 33 4.26 10.94 7.83
CA SER A 33 3.93 11.15 6.41
C SER A 33 2.45 10.96 6.07
N SER A 34 1.59 10.66 7.04
CA SER A 34 0.13 10.48 6.84
C SER A 34 -0.71 11.55 7.52
N GLY A 35 -1.78 12.01 6.88
CA GLY A 35 -2.76 12.92 7.48
C GLY A 35 -4.06 13.00 6.67
N LEU A 36 -5.11 13.61 7.24
CA LEU A 36 -6.37 13.80 6.52
C LEU A 36 -6.32 15.05 5.64
N ASP A 37 -6.89 14.96 4.43
CA ASP A 37 -7.18 16.12 3.58
C ASP A 37 -8.47 16.85 4.05
N PHE A 38 -8.79 17.97 3.40
CA PHE A 38 -9.99 18.75 3.74
C PHE A 38 -11.32 18.04 3.45
N ASN A 39 -11.30 16.93 2.71
CA ASN A 39 -12.46 16.12 2.38
C ASN A 39 -12.56 14.85 3.26
N GLY A 40 -11.63 14.66 4.20
CA GLY A 40 -11.58 13.46 5.05
C GLY A 40 -10.94 12.23 4.39
N ASN A 41 -10.24 12.39 3.26
CA ASN A 41 -9.44 11.32 2.67
C ASN A 41 -8.07 11.24 3.34
N MET A 42 -7.45 10.06 3.27
CA MET A 42 -6.11 9.86 3.80
C MET A 42 -5.05 10.32 2.78
N ALA A 43 -4.29 11.36 3.11
CA ALA A 43 -3.12 11.79 2.36
C ALA A 43 -1.85 11.09 2.88
N ILE A 44 -1.05 10.53 1.97
CA ILE A 44 0.26 9.93 2.23
C ILE A 44 1.31 10.72 1.45
N GLN A 45 2.33 11.21 2.13
CA GLN A 45 3.47 11.87 1.50
C GLN A 45 4.44 10.82 0.96
N THR A 46 4.43 10.62 -0.36
CA THR A 46 5.34 9.71 -1.06
C THR A 46 6.58 10.46 -1.58
N LEU A 47 7.49 9.75 -2.26
CA LEU A 47 8.67 10.34 -2.90
C LEU A 47 8.31 11.22 -4.12
N GLU A 48 7.15 10.98 -4.72
CA GLU A 48 6.63 11.68 -5.89
C GLU A 48 5.71 12.87 -5.51
N GLY A 49 5.28 12.95 -4.25
CA GLY A 49 4.39 13.99 -3.75
C GLY A 49 3.31 13.45 -2.81
N GLY A 50 2.37 14.32 -2.42
CA GLY A 50 1.21 13.90 -1.63
C GLY A 50 0.23 13.11 -2.49
N HIS A 51 -0.05 11.87 -2.13
CA HIS A 51 -1.04 11.01 -2.78
C HIS A 51 -2.24 10.77 -1.87
N ILE A 52 -3.43 10.74 -2.44
CA ILE A 52 -4.69 10.58 -1.71
C ILE A 52 -5.19 9.13 -1.82
N ALA A 53 -5.50 8.54 -0.67
CA ALA A 53 -6.23 7.31 -0.50
C ALA A 53 -7.68 7.61 -0.14
N THR A 54 -8.61 7.07 -0.93
CA THR A 54 -10.05 7.12 -0.66
C THR A 54 -10.48 5.86 0.08
N THR A 55 -11.59 5.90 0.83
CA THR A 55 -12.11 4.72 1.54
C THR A 55 -12.15 3.50 0.63
N GLY A 56 -11.57 2.41 1.12
CA GLY A 56 -11.40 1.18 0.36
C GLY A 56 -9.96 0.92 -0.03
N ASP A 57 -9.19 1.98 -0.34
CA ASP A 57 -7.80 1.87 -0.80
C ASP A 57 -6.90 1.21 0.25
N MET A 58 -5.85 0.53 -0.24
CA MET A 58 -4.82 -0.07 0.59
C MET A 58 -3.65 0.90 0.73
N ILE A 59 -3.11 1.07 1.93
CA ILE A 59 -1.82 1.71 2.18
C ILE A 59 -0.77 0.61 2.31
N ILE A 60 0.23 0.62 1.45
CA ILE A 60 1.26 -0.41 1.37
C ILE A 60 2.58 0.15 1.90
N LYS A 61 3.30 -0.68 2.65
CA LYS A 61 4.69 -0.43 3.03
C LYS A 61 5.65 -1.05 2.03
N GLY A 62 6.45 -0.21 1.40
CA GLY A 62 7.50 -0.58 0.45
C GLY A 62 8.77 -1.09 1.12
N VAL A 63 9.75 -1.45 0.28
CA VAL A 63 10.95 -2.17 0.72
C VAL A 63 11.90 -1.28 1.53
N HIS A 64 11.88 0.02 1.28
CA HIS A 64 12.70 1.01 1.98
C HIS A 64 11.92 1.76 3.07
N GLY A 65 10.72 1.27 3.44
CA GLY A 65 9.86 1.88 4.44
C GLY A 65 8.97 3.00 3.89
N GLU A 66 8.98 3.26 2.58
CA GLU A 66 8.06 4.17 1.92
C GLU A 66 6.61 3.67 2.00
N HIS A 67 5.66 4.60 2.06
CA HIS A 67 4.23 4.27 2.07
C HIS A 67 3.54 4.80 0.82
N TYR A 68 2.62 4.03 0.26
CA TYR A 68 1.86 4.45 -0.91
C TYR A 68 0.42 3.90 -0.89
N PRO A 69 -0.56 4.70 -1.33
CA PRO A 69 -1.91 4.20 -1.56
C PRO A 69 -1.98 3.35 -2.82
N CYS A 70 -2.85 2.34 -2.80
CA CYS A 70 -3.08 1.39 -3.89
C CYS A 70 -4.58 1.12 -4.00
N LYS A 71 -5.11 1.17 -5.23
CA LYS A 71 -6.53 0.90 -5.47
C LYS A 71 -6.84 -0.58 -5.20
N PRO A 72 -8.02 -0.90 -4.62
CA PRO A 72 -8.30 -2.27 -4.16
C PRO A 72 -8.26 -3.30 -5.29
N ASP A 73 -8.82 -2.93 -6.45
CA ASP A 73 -8.86 -3.80 -7.63
C ASP A 73 -7.47 -4.02 -8.24
N ILE A 74 -6.55 -3.06 -8.09
CA ILE A 74 -5.15 -3.22 -8.47
C ILE A 74 -4.42 -4.07 -7.44
N PHE A 75 -4.68 -3.86 -6.15
CA PHE A 75 -4.09 -4.64 -5.07
C PHE A 75 -4.40 -6.13 -5.19
N GLU A 76 -5.69 -6.48 -5.33
CA GLU A 76 -6.17 -7.86 -5.48
C GLU A 76 -5.59 -8.57 -6.70
N LYS A 77 -5.32 -7.83 -7.79
CA LYS A 77 -4.69 -8.40 -9.00
C LYS A 77 -3.17 -8.55 -8.89
N THR A 78 -2.54 -7.85 -7.95
CA THR A 78 -1.08 -7.75 -7.84
C THR A 78 -0.53 -8.63 -6.73
N TYR A 79 -1.27 -8.80 -5.64
CA TYR A 79 -0.79 -9.46 -4.44
C TYR A 79 -1.63 -10.69 -4.12
N TYR A 80 -0.93 -11.76 -3.75
CA TYR A 80 -1.51 -12.90 -3.06
C TYR A 80 -1.39 -12.68 -1.56
N THR A 81 -2.35 -13.20 -0.80
CA THR A 81 -2.14 -13.48 0.62
C THR A 81 -0.99 -14.46 0.80
N GLN A 82 -0.40 -14.48 2.00
CA GLN A 82 0.67 -15.42 2.30
C GLN A 82 0.21 -16.88 2.15
N GLU A 83 -1.05 -17.17 2.47
CA GLU A 83 -1.65 -18.50 2.33
C GLU A 83 -1.84 -18.88 0.86
N GLU A 84 -2.41 -17.99 0.04
CA GLU A 84 -2.53 -18.21 -1.41
C GLU A 84 -1.16 -18.42 -2.05
N TYR A 85 -0.17 -17.60 -1.71
CA TYR A 85 1.19 -17.73 -2.25
C TYR A 85 1.83 -19.07 -1.87
N ALA A 86 1.60 -19.57 -0.65
CA ALA A 86 2.15 -20.85 -0.19
C ALA A 86 1.55 -22.07 -0.91
N GLN A 87 0.40 -21.92 -1.58
CA GLN A 87 -0.21 -22.97 -2.39
C GLN A 87 0.22 -22.92 -3.87
N LEU A 88 0.97 -21.89 -4.28
CA LEU A 88 1.48 -21.78 -5.64
C LEU A 88 2.72 -22.67 -5.79
N ASP A 89 2.72 -23.53 -6.80
CA ASP A 89 3.87 -24.35 -7.21
C ASP A 89 4.82 -23.52 -8.08
N LEU A 90 5.33 -22.40 -7.52
CA LEU A 90 6.21 -21.42 -8.18
C LEU A 90 7.63 -21.41 -7.59
#